data_AF-A0AAD8CPP5-F1
#
_entry.id   AF-A0AAD8CPP5-F1
#
_cell.length_a   1.000
_cell.length_b   1.000
_cell.length_c   1.000
_cell.angle_alpha   90.00
_cell.angle_beta   90.00
_cell.angle_gamma   90.00
#
_symmetry.space_group_name_H-M   'P 1'
#
loop_
_entity.id
_entity.type
_entity.pdbx_description
1 polymer ?
#
loop_
_entity_poly.entity_id
_entity_poly.type
_entity_poly.pdbx_seq_one_letter_code
_entity_poly.pdbx_strand_id
1 'polypeptide(L)'
;MAAEGDFLLRYRTVSNKLKKRFLRKPNVAEASEQFGQLAKELKQQDCPQYAAFCNLAMARCEQTLFNAPGEALSLTEAARLFMEAERETQQLRSPGFEEHLQAAINCYSFAVKVRERERERERGGRRGEEEEGGERGV
;
A
#
# COMPACT_ATOMS: atom_id res chain seq x y z
N MET A 1 -4.43 22.16 -15.19
CA MET A 1 -4.36 22.72 -13.82
C MET A 1 -5.64 22.53 -12.99
N ALA A 2 -6.84 22.31 -13.55
CA ALA A 2 -8.05 22.05 -12.75
C ALA A 2 -8.13 20.64 -12.12
N ALA A 3 -7.48 19.63 -12.70
CA ALA A 3 -7.53 18.24 -12.23
C ALA A 3 -6.73 17.99 -10.93
N GLU A 4 -5.63 18.72 -10.71
CA GLU A 4 -4.79 18.56 -9.50
C GLU A 4 -5.53 18.90 -8.21
N GLY A 5 -6.41 19.90 -8.24
CA GLY A 5 -7.23 20.30 -7.09
C GLY A 5 -8.28 19.27 -6.69
N ASP A 6 -8.82 18.53 -7.67
CA ASP A 6 -9.88 17.54 -7.43
C ASP A 6 -9.33 16.26 -6.76
N PHE A 7 -8.21 15.72 -7.25
CA PHE A 7 -7.68 14.49 -6.68
C PHE A 7 -7.17 14.68 -5.23
N LEU A 8 -6.50 15.80 -4.93
CA LEU A 8 -6.01 16.07 -3.56
C LEU A 8 -7.17 16.17 -2.58
N LEU A 9 -8.27 16.80 -3.00
CA LEU A 9 -9.50 16.88 -2.20
C LEU A 9 -10.10 15.49 -1.98
N ARG A 10 -10.20 14.67 -3.03
CA ARG A 10 -10.70 13.28 -2.94
C ARG A 10 -9.81 12.43 -2.03
N TYR A 11 -8.49 12.45 -2.23
CA TYR A 11 -7.52 11.77 -1.39
C TYR A 11 -7.65 12.17 0.09
N ARG A 12 -7.75 13.48 0.37
CA ARG A 12 -7.94 14.00 1.73
C ARG A 12 -9.29 13.59 2.31
N THR A 13 -10.33 13.54 1.49
CA THR A 13 -11.67 13.09 1.89
C THR A 13 -11.64 11.63 2.35
N VAL A 14 -11.03 10.73 1.56
CA VAL A 14 -10.85 9.32 1.94
C VAL A 14 -9.99 9.22 3.20
N SER A 15 -8.87 9.95 3.27
CA SER A 15 -7.98 9.97 4.45
C SER A 15 -8.71 10.42 5.73
N ASN A 16 -9.62 11.38 5.62
CA ASN A 16 -10.42 11.85 6.75
C ASN A 16 -11.48 10.83 7.21
N LYS A 17 -11.88 9.87 6.36
CA LYS A 17 -12.74 8.75 6.78
C LYS A 17 -12.01 7.78 7.70
N LEU A 18 -10.68 7.69 7.59
CA LEU A 18 -9.84 6.81 8.42
C LEU A 18 -9.52 7.39 9.80
N LYS A 19 -9.74 8.70 10.02
CA LYS A 19 -9.51 9.32 11.33
C LYS A 19 -10.50 8.79 12.35
N LYS A 20 -10.00 8.45 13.55
CA LYS A 20 -10.82 8.01 14.67
C LYS A 20 -11.85 9.08 15.01
N ARG A 21 -13.14 8.76 14.90
CA ARG A 21 -14.26 9.59 15.36
C ARG A 21 -14.82 8.98 16.64
N PHE A 22 -15.32 9.82 17.54
CA PHE A 22 -15.97 9.36 18.77
C PHE A 22 -17.06 8.32 18.42
N LEU A 23 -16.96 7.13 19.02
CA LEU A 23 -17.86 5.98 18.89
C LEU A 23 -18.02 5.29 17.51
N ARG A 24 -17.35 5.73 16.43
CA ARG A 24 -17.48 5.08 15.10
C ARG A 24 -16.16 4.52 14.60
N LYS A 25 -16.10 3.19 14.45
CA LYS A 25 -14.98 2.50 13.78
C LYS A 25 -14.97 2.87 12.29
N PRO A 26 -13.84 3.32 11.73
CA PRO A 26 -13.75 3.65 10.31
C PRO A 26 -13.91 2.39 9.45
N ASN A 27 -14.52 2.53 8.28
CA ASN A 27 -14.59 1.47 7.28
C ASN A 27 -13.31 1.47 6.44
N VAL A 28 -12.33 0.66 6.87
CA VAL A 28 -11.00 0.62 6.26
C VAL A 28 -11.03 -0.03 4.87
N ALA A 29 -11.89 -1.05 4.67
CA ALA A 29 -12.01 -1.73 3.39
C ALA A 29 -12.56 -0.81 2.28
N GLU A 30 -13.62 -0.05 2.60
CA GLU A 30 -14.17 0.96 1.68
C GLU A 30 -13.16 2.05 1.35
N ALA A 31 -12.35 2.48 2.32
CA ALA A 31 -11.29 3.45 2.08
C ALA A 31 -10.21 2.89 1.14
N SER A 32 -9.79 1.63 1.33
CA SER A 32 -8.84 0.94 0.44
C SER A 32 -9.36 0.93 -1.01
N GLU A 33 -10.64 0.58 -1.21
CA GLU A 33 -11.26 0.57 -2.53
C GLU A 33 -11.30 1.97 -3.18
N GLN A 34 -11.65 3.01 -2.41
CA GLN A 34 -11.68 4.38 -2.89
C GLN A 34 -10.29 4.90 -3.29
N PHE A 35 -9.25 4.55 -2.54
CA PHE A 35 -7.87 4.81 -2.96
C PHE A 35 -7.51 4.05 -4.23
N GLY A 36 -7.96 2.80 -4.38
CA GLY A 36 -7.72 2.00 -5.59
C GLY A 36 -8.39 2.57 -6.84
N GLN A 37 -9.61 3.09 -6.72
CA GLN A 37 -10.29 3.80 -7.81
C GLN A 37 -9.52 5.07 -8.19
N LEU A 38 -9.15 5.88 -7.20
CA LEU A 38 -8.38 7.10 -7.42
C LEU A 38 -7.01 6.82 -8.05
N ALA A 39 -6.33 5.76 -7.63
CA ALA A 39 -5.04 5.34 -8.20
C ALA A 39 -5.17 5.00 -9.69
N LYS A 40 -6.23 4.27 -10.09
CA LYS A 40 -6.48 3.92 -11.49
C LYS A 40 -6.70 5.16 -12.35
N GLU A 41 -7.50 6.11 -11.87
CA GLU A 41 -7.75 7.37 -12.58
C GLU A 41 -6.45 8.19 -12.72
N LEU A 42 -5.64 8.28 -11.66
CA LEU A 42 -4.36 9.00 -11.70
C LEU A 42 -3.35 8.35 -12.66
N LYS A 43 -3.33 7.02 -12.77
CA LYS A 43 -2.53 6.32 -13.79
C LYS A 43 -2.99 6.65 -15.20
N GLN A 44 -4.30 6.79 -15.43
CA GLN A 44 -4.85 7.18 -16.74
C GLN A 44 -4.56 8.65 -17.10
N GLN A 45 -4.26 9.48 -16.10
CA GLN A 45 -3.90 10.90 -16.26
C GLN A 45 -2.38 11.12 -16.29
N ASP A 46 -1.59 10.06 -16.46
CA ASP A 46 -0.12 10.11 -16.47
C ASP A 46 0.47 10.80 -15.23
N CYS A 47 -0.11 10.49 -14.06
CA CYS A 47 0.30 11.01 -12.75
C CYS A 47 0.81 9.88 -11.83
N PRO A 48 1.90 9.18 -12.19
CA PRO A 48 2.33 7.95 -11.52
C PRO A 48 2.68 8.14 -10.04
N GLN A 49 3.32 9.26 -9.66
CA GLN A 49 3.66 9.58 -8.27
C GLN A 49 2.42 9.72 -7.38
N TYR A 50 1.34 10.31 -7.88
CA TYR A 50 0.11 10.46 -7.11
C TYR A 50 -0.65 9.12 -7.02
N ALA A 51 -0.62 8.30 -8.06
CA ALA A 51 -1.11 6.93 -8.00
C ALA A 51 -0.31 6.08 -6.98
N ALA A 52 1.01 6.30 -6.87
CA ALA A 52 1.85 5.63 -5.89
C ALA A 52 1.44 5.96 -4.44
N PHE A 53 1.16 7.25 -4.16
CA PHE A 53 0.64 7.64 -2.84
C PHE A 53 -0.70 7.00 -2.49
N CYS A 54 -1.58 6.82 -3.47
CA CYS A 54 -2.84 6.08 -3.27
C CYS A 54 -2.58 4.62 -2.93
N ASN A 55 -1.64 3.95 -3.62
CA ASN A 55 -1.25 2.57 -3.31
C ASN A 55 -0.58 2.43 -1.93
N LEU A 56 0.21 3.42 -1.49
CA LEU A 56 0.72 3.46 -0.12
C LEU A 56 -0.40 3.56 0.91
N ALA A 57 -1.44 4.37 0.63
CA ALA A 57 -2.60 4.45 1.50
C ALA A 57 -3.39 3.13 1.54
N MET A 58 -3.52 2.44 0.40
CA MET A 58 -4.09 1.09 0.33
C MET A 58 -3.28 0.10 1.18
N ALA A 59 -1.95 0.07 1.05
CA ALA A 59 -1.10 -0.80 1.86
C ALA A 59 -1.34 -0.63 3.37
N ARG A 60 -1.49 0.62 3.84
CA ARG A 60 -1.83 0.91 5.25
C ARG A 60 -3.23 0.44 5.65
N CYS A 61 -4.18 0.49 4.71
CA CYS A 61 -5.51 -0.07 4.92
C CYS A 61 -5.45 -1.59 5.06
N GLU A 62 -4.76 -2.27 4.14
CA GLU A 62 -4.58 -3.72 4.16
C GLU A 62 -3.83 -4.21 5.40
N GLN A 63 -2.81 -3.47 5.83
CA GLN A 63 -2.10 -3.72 7.08
C GLN A 63 -3.08 -3.69 8.28
N THR A 64 -3.96 -2.68 8.32
CA THR A 64 -4.97 -2.53 9.39
C THR A 64 -6.04 -3.63 9.34
N LEU A 65 -6.31 -4.17 8.15
CA LEU A 65 -7.21 -5.31 7.92
C LEU A 65 -6.52 -6.67 8.13
N PHE A 66 -5.23 -6.69 8.48
CA PHE A 66 -4.41 -7.89 8.57
C PHE A 66 -4.36 -8.71 7.27
N ASN A 67 -4.52 -8.06 6.12
CA ASN A 67 -4.43 -8.66 4.80
C ASN A 67 -3.02 -8.47 4.22
N ALA A 68 -2.06 -9.25 4.72
CA ALA A 68 -0.67 -9.13 4.33
C ALA A 68 -0.37 -9.41 2.83
N PRO A 69 -1.05 -10.33 2.13
CA PRO A 69 -0.92 -10.44 0.67
C PRO A 69 -1.33 -9.15 -0.04
N GLY A 70 -2.45 -8.54 0.38
CA GLY A 70 -2.92 -7.26 -0.16
C GLY A 70 -1.98 -6.10 0.15
N GLU A 71 -1.42 -6.05 1.35
CA GLU A 71 -0.42 -5.07 1.77
C GLU A 71 0.83 -5.17 0.88
N ALA A 72 1.37 -6.37 0.69
CA ALA A 72 2.55 -6.59 -0.14
C ALA A 72 2.31 -6.25 -1.61
N LEU A 73 1.13 -6.57 -2.16
CA LEU A 73 0.76 -6.21 -3.53
C LEU A 73 0.69 -4.69 -3.71
N SER A 74 0.03 -3.99 -2.77
CA SER A 74 -0.11 -2.53 -2.82
C SER A 74 1.25 -1.83 -2.67
N LEU A 75 2.13 -2.31 -1.79
CA LEU A 75 3.50 -1.81 -1.65
C LEU A 75 4.32 -2.00 -2.92
N THR A 76 4.22 -3.18 -3.54
CA THR A 76 4.95 -3.48 -4.79
C THR A 76 4.48 -2.59 -5.93
N GLU A 77 3.18 -2.35 -6.04
CA GLU A 77 2.63 -1.46 -7.06
C GLU A 77 3.02 0.01 -6.82
N ALA A 78 2.98 0.49 -5.57
CA ALA A 78 3.49 1.82 -5.23
C ALA A 78 4.96 1.98 -5.63
N ALA A 79 5.79 0.96 -5.38
CA ALA A 79 7.20 0.98 -5.75
C ALA A 79 7.38 1.09 -7.28
N ARG A 80 6.63 0.30 -8.05
CA ARG A 80 6.68 0.33 -9.52
C ARG A 80 6.31 1.71 -10.08
N LEU A 81 5.29 2.34 -9.49
CA LEU A 81 4.83 3.68 -9.86
C LEU A 81 5.84 4.77 -9.51
N PHE A 82 6.50 4.68 -8.35
CA PHE A 82 7.59 5.60 -8.04
C PHE A 82 8.80 5.44 -8.98
N MET A 83 9.14 4.22 -9.39
CA MET A 83 10.18 4.00 -10.40
C MET A 83 9.82 4.59 -11.77
N GLU A 84 8.52 4.57 -12.11
CA GLU A 84 7.99 5.19 -13.33
C GLU A 84 8.12 6.72 -13.26
N ALA A 85 7.70 7.35 -12.15
CA ALA A 85 7.86 8.78 -11.91
C ALA A 85 9.34 9.24 -11.88
N GLU A 86 10.23 8.45 -11.27
CA GLU A 86 11.66 8.71 -11.27
C GLU A 86 12.22 8.70 -12.71
N ARG A 87 11.83 7.72 -13.52
CA ARG A 87 12.26 7.63 -14.91
C ARG A 87 11.82 8.85 -15.73
N GLU A 88 10.59 9.32 -15.54
CA GLU A 88 10.08 10.53 -16.17
C GLU A 88 10.90 11.76 -15.75
N THR A 89 11.19 11.89 -14.45
CA THR A 89 12.02 12.98 -13.90
C THR A 89 13.43 12.98 -14.51
N GLN A 90 14.05 11.80 -14.62
CA GLN A 90 15.37 11.66 -15.22
C GLN A 90 15.38 11.97 -16.72
N GLN A 91 14.33 11.61 -17.45
CA GLN A 91 14.20 11.96 -18.88
C GLN A 91 14.15 13.47 -19.11
N LEU A 92 13.55 14.22 -18.19
CA LEU A 92 13.54 15.68 -18.23
C LEU A 92 14.92 16.30 -17.95
N ARG A 93 15.91 15.50 -17.53
CA ARG A 93 17.26 15.94 -17.11
C ARG A 93 17.21 17.05 -16.06
N SER A 94 16.14 17.10 -15.30
CA SER A 94 15.98 18.05 -14.21
C SER A 94 16.85 17.58 -13.05
N PRO A 95 17.71 18.43 -12.47
CA PRO A 95 18.39 18.09 -11.22
C PRO A 95 17.34 17.86 -10.13
N GLY A 96 17.38 16.69 -9.50
CA GLY A 96 16.45 16.29 -8.45
C GLY A 96 17.18 15.54 -7.33
N PHE A 97 16.48 15.28 -6.23
CA PHE A 97 17.02 14.57 -5.07
C PHE A 97 16.69 13.07 -5.07
N GLU A 98 16.32 12.51 -6.22
CA GLU A 98 15.96 11.08 -6.38
C GLU A 98 14.88 10.62 -5.36
N GLU A 99 13.95 11.52 -5.02
CA GLU A 99 12.96 11.26 -3.96
C GLU A 99 12.02 10.10 -4.32
N HIS A 100 11.69 9.96 -5.61
CA HIS A 100 10.89 8.85 -6.10
C HIS A 100 11.67 7.54 -6.06
N LEU A 101 12.95 7.53 -6.43
CA LEU A 101 13.82 6.36 -6.25
C LEU A 101 13.86 5.90 -4.79
N GLN A 102 14.10 6.82 -3.85
CA GLN A 102 14.16 6.49 -2.42
C GLN A 102 12.81 5.96 -1.91
N ALA A 103 11.69 6.54 -2.36
CA ALA A 103 10.36 6.06 -2.04
C ALA A 103 10.13 4.63 -2.57
N ALA A 104 10.55 4.33 -3.80
CA ALA A 104 10.45 3.00 -4.39
C ALA A 104 11.24 1.95 -3.60
N ILE A 105 12.49 2.26 -3.25
CA ILE A 105 13.36 1.38 -2.43
C ILE A 105 12.70 1.06 -1.09
N ASN A 106 12.14 2.07 -0.43
CA ASN A 106 11.43 1.90 0.84
C ASN A 106 10.21 0.98 0.67
N CYS A 107 9.40 1.20 -0.38
CA CYS A 107 8.22 0.38 -0.67
C CYS A 107 8.58 -1.10 -0.90
N TYR A 108 9.59 -1.38 -1.73
CA TYR A 108 10.07 -2.75 -1.94
C TYR A 108 10.60 -3.38 -0.65
N SER A 109 11.38 -2.62 0.13
CA SER A 109 11.91 -3.10 1.41
C SER A 109 10.80 -3.46 2.39
N PHE A 110 9.71 -2.68 2.44
CA PHE A 110 8.55 -3.01 3.25
C PHE A 110 7.79 -4.24 2.71
N ALA A 111 7.63 -4.37 1.39
CA ALA A 111 6.98 -5.53 0.79
C ALA A 111 7.71 -6.85 1.14
N VAL A 112 9.05 -6.85 1.09
CA VAL A 112 9.86 -7.99 1.52
C VAL A 112 9.59 -8.34 2.98
N LYS A 113 9.63 -7.35 3.88
CA LYS A 113 9.35 -7.57 5.31
C LYS A 113 7.96 -8.13 5.57
N VAL A 114 6.94 -7.72 4.80
CA VAL A 114 5.58 -8.28 4.92
C VAL A 114 5.58 -9.75 4.54
N ARG A 115 6.24 -10.12 3.44
CA ARG A 115 6.34 -11.53 3.00
C ARG A 115 7.12 -12.40 3.98
N GLU A 116 8.17 -11.88 4.60
CA GLU A 116 8.92 -12.58 5.65
C GLU A 116 8.04 -12.87 6.87
N ARG A 117 7.30 -11.88 7.35
CA ARG A 117 6.35 -12.04 8.47
C ARG A 117 5.26 -13.07 8.18
N GLU A 118 4.72 -13.06 6.96
CA GLU A 118 3.75 -14.06 6.49
C GLU A 118 4.34 -15.48 6.55
N ARG A 119 5.53 -15.66 6.00
CA ARG A 119 6.24 -16.95 6.00
C ARG A 119 6.53 -17.46 7.42
N GLU A 120 6.89 -16.56 8.34
CA GLU A 120 7.11 -16.90 9.74
C GLU A 120 5.81 -17.36 10.42
N ARG A 121 4.69 -16.68 10.16
CA ARG A 121 3.37 -17.08 10.67
C ARG A 121 2.94 -18.45 10.15
N GLU A 122 3.11 -18.71 8.86
CA GLU A 122 2.81 -20.01 8.26
C GLU A 122 3.67 -21.13 8.86
N ARG A 123 4.95 -20.87 9.11
CA ARG A 123 5.87 -21.82 9.76
C ARG A 123 5.51 -22.07 11.21
N GLY A 124 5.11 -21.04 11.95
CA GLY A 124 4.64 -21.14 13.32
C GLY A 124 3.32 -21.92 13.44
N GLY A 125 2.38 -21.67 12.51
CA GLY A 125 1.11 -22.39 12.46
C GLY A 125 1.27 -23.90 12.23
N ARG A 126 2.13 -24.30 11.29
CA ARG A 126 2.41 -25.73 11.04
C ARG A 126 3.01 -26.44 12.24
N ARG A 127 3.86 -25.76 13.03
CA ARG A 127 4.42 -26.34 14.26
C ARG A 127 3.35 -26.54 15.34
N GLY A 128 2.38 -25.63 15.47
CA GLY A 128 1.28 -25.79 16.43
C GLY A 128 0.31 -26.92 16.07
N GLU A 129 0.04 -27.13 14.78
CA GLU A 129 -0.81 -28.25 14.32
C GLU A 129 -0.14 -29.63 14.51
N GLU A 130 1.18 -29.71 14.38
CA GLU A 130 1.95 -30.93 14.67
C GLU A 130 1.92 -31.29 16.18
N GLU A 131 1.90 -30.31 17.08
CA GLU A 131 1.80 -30.53 18.52
C GLU A 131 0.37 -30.93 18.97
N GLU A 132 -0.69 -30.28 18.45
CA GLU A 132 -2.09 -30.65 18.77
C GLU A 132 -2.57 -31.96 18.10
N GLY A 133 -1.88 -32.42 17.05
CA GLY A 133 -2.12 -33.72 16.43
C GLY A 133 -1.54 -34.90 17.21
N GLY A 134 -0.54 -34.65 18.08
CA GLY A 134 0.13 -35.67 18.90
C GLY A 134 -0.63 -36.07 20.17
N GLU A 135 -1.53 -35.22 20.67
CA GLU A 135 -2.26 -35.48 21.93
C GLU A 135 -3.63 -36.19 21.76
N ARG A 136 -4.06 -36.47 20.52
CA ARG A 136 -5.33 -37.18 20.22
C ARG A 136 -5.16 -38.67 19.88
N GLY A 137 -4.01 -39.25 20.23
CA GLY A 137 -3.68 -40.64 19.94
C GLY A 137 -3.12 -41.40 21.13
N VAL A 138 -3.83 -41.41 22.27
CA VAL A 138 -3.65 -42.39 23.36
C VAL A 138 -5.01 -42.75 23.92
#